data_AF-A0A495FB09-F1
#
_entry.id   AF-A0A495FB09-F1
#
_cell.length_a   1.000
_cell.length_b   1.000
_cell.length_c   1.000
_cell.angle_alpha   90.00
_cell.angle_beta   90.00
_cell.angle_gamma   90.00
#
_symmetry.space_group_name_H-M   'P 1'
#
loop_
_entity.id
_entity.type
_entity.pdbx_description
1 polymer ?
#
loop_
_entity_poly.entity_id
_entity_poly.type
_entity_poly.pdbx_seq_one_letter_code
_entity_poly.pdbx_strand_id
1 'polypeptide(L)'
;MRLIVAAPVCGLVVCSAFGQAQLEVSPGAQIRLNSLAPYVLSQIDCAAQGAGQLVVEGPVELRHPDGLDRVAQGRGPIIFVRCAHIVFAAGSMIRAPASLQFTAERITGPVTIHSSRGVSGAPGSAGANGSDGANAGDVTLLTGTFAPGASVKIYARGGMGGAAGVVQFGGAAAIGGRGGDGGDVAIVVRSGGNAPAEMQIENQGGAGGEGARLGFAGNLGRIKNNLP
;
A
#
# COMPACT_ATOMS: atom_id res chain seq x y z
N MET A 1 33.00 -29.14 34.03
CA MET A 1 31.65 -29.76 33.91
C MET A 1 30.92 -29.00 32.82
N ARG A 2 30.72 -29.66 31.67
CA ARG A 2 30.08 -29.11 30.47
C ARG A 2 28.56 -29.09 30.68
N LEU A 3 27.88 -28.01 30.29
CA LEU A 3 26.48 -28.09 29.89
C LEU A 3 26.38 -27.64 28.43
N ILE A 4 26.27 -28.65 27.57
CA ILE A 4 25.85 -28.54 26.17
C ILE A 4 24.33 -28.49 26.21
N VAL A 5 23.71 -27.44 25.69
CA VAL A 5 22.28 -27.44 25.35
C VAL A 5 22.19 -27.29 23.84
N ALA A 6 21.87 -28.41 23.18
CA ALA A 6 21.44 -28.45 21.80
C ALA A 6 20.05 -27.77 21.67
N ALA A 7 19.79 -27.18 20.50
CA ALA A 7 18.58 -26.49 20.04
C ALA A 7 17.23 -27.20 20.40
N PRO A 8 16.04 -26.58 20.26
CA PRO A 8 15.72 -25.32 19.59
C PRO A 8 14.81 -24.38 20.42
N VAL A 9 15.04 -23.06 20.37
CA VAL A 9 14.03 -22.11 20.84
C VAL A 9 13.45 -21.42 19.62
N CYS A 10 12.25 -21.86 19.24
CA CYS A 10 11.27 -21.05 18.52
C CYS A 10 11.16 -19.70 19.24
N GLY A 11 11.85 -18.69 18.73
CA GLY A 11 11.75 -17.31 19.19
C GLY A 11 10.53 -16.65 18.56
N LEU A 12 9.37 -16.80 19.20
CA LEU A 12 8.19 -15.95 19.09
C LEU A 12 7.64 -15.69 17.67
N VAL A 13 7.07 -16.74 17.08
CA VAL A 13 5.99 -16.62 16.11
C VAL A 13 4.70 -16.45 16.90
N VAL A 14 3.93 -15.39 16.64
CA VAL A 14 2.55 -15.28 17.11
C VAL A 14 1.74 -16.36 16.39
N CYS A 15 1.53 -17.50 17.05
CA CYS A 15 0.60 -18.53 16.61
C CYS A 15 -0.83 -18.03 16.82
N SER A 16 -1.48 -17.54 15.77
CA SER A 16 -2.94 -17.66 15.65
C SER A 16 -3.25 -18.55 14.44
N ALA A 17 -4.06 -19.58 14.69
CA ALA A 17 -4.29 -20.70 13.80
C ALA A 17 -5.17 -20.31 12.61
N PHE A 18 -4.60 -19.72 11.56
CA PHE A 18 -5.16 -19.65 10.21
C PHE A 18 -4.03 -19.42 9.19
N GLY A 19 -3.37 -20.49 8.72
CA GLY A 19 -2.51 -20.49 7.51
C GLY A 19 -1.71 -19.21 7.20
N GLN A 20 -1.08 -18.59 8.20
CA GLN A 20 -0.41 -17.29 8.03
C GLN A 20 0.97 -17.50 7.42
N ALA A 21 1.30 -16.73 6.38
CA ALA A 21 2.67 -16.62 5.87
C ALA A 21 3.57 -16.18 7.04
N GLN A 22 4.48 -17.05 7.45
CA GLN A 22 5.35 -16.82 8.60
C GLN A 22 6.41 -15.78 8.21
N LEU A 23 6.56 -14.72 9.01
CA LEU A 23 7.72 -13.84 8.90
C LEU A 23 8.96 -14.67 9.27
N GLU A 24 9.86 -14.87 8.32
CA GLU A 24 11.14 -15.52 8.58
C GLU A 24 12.13 -14.48 9.12
N VAL A 25 12.62 -14.71 10.34
CA VAL A 25 13.70 -13.94 10.95
C VAL A 25 14.93 -14.85 11.06
N SER A 26 15.96 -14.56 10.27
CA SER A 26 17.19 -15.36 10.24
C SER A 26 18.22 -14.89 11.28
N PRO A 27 19.13 -15.78 11.75
CA PRO A 27 20.25 -15.37 12.60
C PRO A 27 21.18 -14.45 11.77
N GLY A 28 21.32 -13.18 12.16
CA GLY A 28 21.95 -12.14 11.33
C GLY A 28 21.02 -11.01 10.88
N ALA A 29 19.83 -10.89 11.50
CA ALA A 29 19.01 -9.68 11.60
C ALA A 29 18.37 -9.19 10.29
N GLN A 30 17.69 -10.06 9.54
CA GLN A 30 16.88 -9.66 8.39
C GLN A 30 15.46 -10.23 8.51
N ILE A 31 14.46 -9.42 8.15
CA ILE A 31 13.08 -9.89 7.90
C ILE A 31 12.95 -10.14 6.41
N ARG A 32 12.50 -11.33 6.03
CA ARG A 32 12.29 -11.69 4.63
C ARG A 32 10.80 -11.81 4.32
N LEU A 33 10.37 -11.08 3.29
CA LEU A 33 9.06 -11.23 2.67
C LEU A 33 9.26 -11.87 1.30
N ASN A 34 8.94 -13.16 1.20
CA ASN A 34 9.24 -14.00 0.04
C ASN A 34 8.11 -14.97 -0.32
N SER A 35 6.94 -14.80 0.30
CA SER A 35 5.79 -15.68 0.11
C SER A 35 4.75 -15.06 -0.83
N LEU A 36 4.15 -15.92 -1.65
CA LEU A 36 2.94 -15.64 -2.41
C LEU A 36 1.69 -15.60 -1.53
N ALA A 37 1.74 -16.23 -0.34
CA ALA A 37 0.63 -16.19 0.59
C ALA A 37 0.56 -14.80 1.26
N PRO A 38 -0.66 -14.26 1.49
CA PRO A 38 -0.78 -12.94 2.09
C PRO A 38 -0.22 -12.89 3.51
N TYR A 39 0.61 -11.89 3.78
CA TYR A 39 1.03 -11.53 5.14
C TYR A 39 -0.03 -10.63 5.76
N VAL A 40 -0.71 -11.12 6.80
CA VAL A 40 -1.76 -10.36 7.49
C VAL A 40 -1.14 -9.64 8.70
N LEU A 41 -0.90 -8.33 8.56
CA LEU A 41 -0.23 -7.51 9.57
C LEU A 41 -0.61 -6.04 9.43
N SER A 42 -0.63 -5.32 10.55
CA SER A 42 -0.79 -3.86 10.59
C SER A 42 0.54 -3.12 10.59
N GLN A 43 1.63 -3.79 10.98
CA GLN A 43 2.95 -3.18 11.05
C GLN A 43 4.10 -4.19 10.90
N ILE A 44 5.19 -3.71 10.31
CA ILE A 44 6.53 -4.33 10.36
C ILE A 44 7.46 -3.29 10.97
N ASP A 45 8.11 -3.66 12.07
CA ASP A 45 9.14 -2.83 12.70
C ASP A 45 10.41 -3.66 12.88
N CYS A 46 11.38 -3.41 12.00
CA CYS A 46 12.62 -4.17 12.00
C CYS A 46 13.36 -4.02 13.35
N ALA A 47 13.41 -2.80 13.91
CA ALA A 47 14.14 -2.56 15.16
C ALA A 47 13.48 -3.29 16.33
N ALA A 48 12.15 -3.23 16.42
CA ALA A 48 11.40 -3.97 17.45
C ALA A 48 11.52 -5.50 17.30
N GLN A 49 11.75 -5.98 16.08
CA GLN A 49 11.91 -7.40 15.77
C GLN A 49 13.38 -7.86 15.78
N GLY A 50 14.33 -6.99 16.18
CA GLY A 50 15.76 -7.32 16.21
C GLY A 50 16.40 -7.51 14.84
N ALA A 51 15.77 -7.00 13.77
CA ALA A 51 16.27 -7.01 12.42
C ALA A 51 16.90 -5.65 12.05
N GLY A 52 18.03 -5.66 11.34
CA GLY A 52 18.64 -4.47 10.76
C GLY A 52 18.01 -4.06 9.42
N GLN A 53 17.39 -5.01 8.71
CA GLN A 53 16.80 -4.73 7.41
C GLN A 53 15.57 -5.60 7.07
N LEU A 54 14.75 -5.06 6.16
CA LEU A 54 13.70 -5.78 5.47
C LEU A 54 14.17 -6.13 4.06
N VAL A 55 13.97 -7.39 3.66
CA VAL A 55 14.24 -7.86 2.31
C VAL A 55 12.94 -8.34 1.69
N VAL A 56 12.58 -7.77 0.55
CA VAL A 56 11.41 -8.16 -0.25
C VAL A 56 11.89 -8.91 -1.48
N GLU A 57 11.50 -10.17 -1.62
CA GLU A 57 11.90 -11.08 -2.69
C GLU A 57 10.66 -11.60 -3.43
N GLY A 58 10.48 -11.17 -4.67
CA GLY A 58 9.34 -11.58 -5.51
C GLY A 58 8.03 -10.85 -5.18
N PRO A 59 6.90 -11.34 -5.70
CA PRO A 59 5.60 -10.74 -5.43
C PRO A 59 5.10 -11.14 -4.04
N VAL A 60 4.84 -10.13 -3.21
CA VAL A 60 4.38 -10.24 -1.83
C VAL A 60 3.05 -9.54 -1.68
N GLU A 61 2.11 -10.15 -0.97
CA GLU A 61 0.84 -9.51 -0.62
C GLU A 61 0.81 -9.15 0.88
N LEU A 62 0.53 -7.88 1.19
CA LEU A 62 0.36 -7.37 2.56
C LEU A 62 -1.09 -7.01 2.80
N ARG A 63 -1.72 -7.60 3.81
CA ARG A 63 -3.12 -7.35 4.20
C ARG A 63 -3.20 -6.80 5.61
N HIS A 64 -4.02 -5.76 5.79
CA HIS A 64 -4.31 -5.27 7.14
C HIS A 64 -5.32 -6.18 7.85
N PRO A 65 -5.14 -6.47 9.16
CA PRO A 65 -6.03 -7.37 9.92
C PRO A 65 -7.49 -6.89 10.01
N ASP A 66 -7.72 -5.58 9.98
CA ASP A 66 -9.08 -5.00 10.00
C ASP A 66 -9.97 -5.36 8.79
N GLY A 67 -9.43 -6.09 7.80
CA GLY A 67 -10.20 -6.58 6.66
C GLY A 67 -10.71 -5.48 5.74
N LEU A 68 -11.29 -5.87 4.61
CA LEU A 68 -11.76 -4.93 3.57
C LEU A 68 -13.00 -4.12 4.00
N ASP A 69 -13.65 -4.50 5.10
CA ASP A 69 -15.01 -4.03 5.44
C ASP A 69 -15.06 -2.66 6.13
N ARG A 70 -13.95 -2.18 6.70
CA ARG A 70 -13.90 -0.89 7.44
C ARG A 70 -13.65 0.36 6.59
N VAL A 71 -13.53 0.24 5.26
CA VAL A 71 -13.27 1.38 4.36
C VAL A 71 -14.49 2.32 4.23
N ALA A 72 -15.67 1.88 4.68
CA ALA A 72 -16.91 2.66 4.66
C ALA A 72 -16.86 3.98 5.47
N GLN A 73 -15.82 4.22 6.29
CA GLN A 73 -15.65 5.46 7.06
C GLN A 73 -14.63 6.46 6.45
N GLY A 74 -14.32 6.33 5.16
CA GLY A 74 -13.59 7.37 4.40
C GLY A 74 -12.06 7.34 4.52
N ARG A 75 -11.48 6.51 5.40
CA ARG A 75 -10.05 6.18 5.38
C ARG A 75 -9.85 4.70 5.61
N GLY A 76 -9.22 4.02 4.65
CA GLY A 76 -8.78 2.65 4.88
C GLY A 76 -7.62 2.56 5.87
N PRO A 77 -7.38 1.35 6.41
CA PRO A 77 -6.29 1.10 7.32
C PRO A 77 -4.95 1.21 6.62
N ILE A 78 -3.94 1.56 7.40
CA ILE A 78 -2.57 1.79 6.95
C ILE A 78 -1.70 0.65 7.48
N ILE A 79 -0.89 0.06 6.62
CA ILE A 79 0.18 -0.84 7.03
C ILE A 79 1.47 -0.04 7.15
N PHE A 80 2.06 -0.05 8.34
CA PHE A 80 3.31 0.65 8.62
C PHE A 80 4.51 -0.26 8.44
N VAL A 81 5.51 0.18 7.68
CA VAL A 81 6.78 -0.55 7.52
C VAL A 81 7.91 0.39 7.93
N ARG A 82 8.55 0.09 9.07
CA ARG A 82 9.65 0.86 9.64
C ARG A 82 10.89 0.01 9.77
N CYS A 83 11.90 0.31 8.98
CA CYS A 83 13.16 -0.42 8.96
C CYS A 83 14.31 0.51 8.62
N ALA A 84 15.48 0.35 9.25
CA ALA A 84 16.63 1.17 8.90
C ALA A 84 16.95 1.03 7.40
N HIS A 85 17.10 -0.21 6.93
CA HIS A 85 17.33 -0.51 5.52
C HIS A 85 16.20 -1.36 4.94
N ILE A 86 15.76 -1.03 3.73
CA ILE A 86 14.82 -1.85 2.95
C ILE A 86 15.46 -2.21 1.61
N VAL A 87 15.50 -3.50 1.30
CA VAL A 87 16.07 -4.05 0.08
C VAL A 87 14.98 -4.71 -0.74
N PHE A 88 14.73 -4.19 -1.93
CA PHE A 88 13.89 -4.83 -2.93
C PHE A 88 14.78 -5.61 -3.90
N ALA A 89 14.63 -6.93 -3.94
CA ALA A 89 15.28 -7.75 -4.94
C ALA A 89 14.74 -7.45 -6.35
N ALA A 90 15.45 -7.93 -7.38
CA ALA A 90 14.99 -7.80 -8.76
C ALA A 90 13.65 -8.53 -8.95
N GLY A 91 12.68 -7.86 -9.56
CA GLY A 91 11.33 -8.41 -9.77
C GLY A 91 10.43 -8.37 -8.54
N SER A 92 10.87 -7.78 -7.43
CA SER A 92 10.05 -7.64 -6.23
C SER A 92 8.89 -6.68 -6.42
N MET A 93 7.73 -7.07 -5.89
CA MET A 93 6.49 -6.30 -6.00
C MET A 93 5.70 -6.46 -4.71
N ILE A 94 5.26 -5.34 -4.11
CA ILE A 94 4.32 -5.37 -3.00
C ILE A 94 2.92 -5.09 -3.53
N ARG A 95 1.98 -6.00 -3.26
CA ARG A 95 0.55 -5.81 -3.44
C ARG A 95 -0.07 -5.57 -2.07
N ALA A 96 -0.77 -4.46 -1.90
CA ALA A 96 -1.46 -4.18 -0.65
C ALA A 96 -2.86 -3.65 -0.92
N PRO A 97 -3.91 -4.41 -0.59
CA PRO A 97 -5.23 -3.83 -0.45
C PRO A 97 -5.32 -3.08 0.89
N ALA A 98 -4.46 -2.08 1.06
CA ALA A 98 -4.40 -1.15 2.18
C ALA A 98 -3.49 0.03 1.81
N SER A 99 -3.64 1.14 2.52
CA SER A 99 -2.65 2.23 2.45
C SER A 99 -1.33 1.73 3.02
N LEU A 100 -0.21 2.19 2.46
CA LEU A 100 1.13 1.79 2.86
C LEU A 100 1.96 3.00 3.29
N GLN A 101 2.67 2.85 4.40
CA GLN A 101 3.67 3.83 4.81
C GLN A 101 5.01 3.15 5.07
N PHE A 102 5.98 3.41 4.21
CA PHE A 102 7.38 3.01 4.37
C PHE A 102 8.18 4.14 5.00
N THR A 103 8.94 3.81 6.03
CA THR A 103 9.93 4.70 6.65
C THR A 103 11.25 3.97 6.76
N ALA A 104 12.28 4.46 6.05
CA ALA A 104 13.60 3.85 6.08
C ALA A 104 14.75 4.84 5.91
N GLU A 105 15.88 4.62 6.56
CA GLU A 105 17.07 5.44 6.33
C GLU A 105 17.61 5.25 4.92
N ARG A 106 17.54 4.02 4.40
CA ARG A 106 17.98 3.69 3.04
C ARG A 106 17.08 2.69 2.33
N ILE A 107 16.71 2.99 1.09
CA ILE A 107 16.00 2.06 0.19
C ILE A 107 16.92 1.65 -0.96
N THR A 108 16.99 0.34 -1.23
CA THR A 108 17.82 -0.24 -2.30
C THR A 108 17.00 -1.11 -3.24
N GLY A 109 17.35 -1.08 -4.53
CA GLY A 109 16.73 -1.90 -5.57
C GLY A 109 15.49 -1.28 -6.21
N PRO A 110 14.81 -2.02 -7.11
CA PRO A 110 13.60 -1.56 -7.78
C PRO A 110 12.39 -1.68 -6.85
N VAL A 111 11.84 -0.54 -6.44
CA VAL A 111 10.61 -0.48 -5.65
C VAL A 111 9.43 -0.55 -6.59
N THR A 112 8.60 -1.59 -6.47
CA THR A 112 7.32 -1.69 -7.17
C THR A 112 6.20 -1.93 -6.17
N ILE A 113 5.26 -0.98 -6.07
CA ILE A 113 4.15 -1.02 -5.13
C ILE A 113 2.83 -0.91 -5.88
N HIS A 114 1.92 -1.84 -5.62
CA HIS A 114 0.54 -1.83 -6.07
C HIS A 114 -0.36 -1.71 -4.84
N SER A 115 -0.82 -0.49 -4.56
CA SER A 115 -1.81 -0.26 -3.50
C SER A 115 -3.20 -0.08 -4.12
N SER A 116 -4.12 -0.93 -3.74
CA SER A 116 -5.48 -0.90 -4.28
C SER A 116 -6.48 -1.32 -3.22
N ARG A 117 -7.07 -0.35 -2.54
CA ARG A 117 -8.17 -0.61 -1.59
C ARG A 117 -9.30 0.39 -1.70
N GLY A 118 -9.41 1.06 -2.84
CA GLY A 118 -10.61 1.81 -3.16
C GLY A 118 -11.86 0.96 -2.99
N VAL A 119 -12.79 1.36 -2.12
CA VAL A 119 -14.13 0.76 -2.08
C VAL A 119 -15.01 1.58 -2.99
N SER A 120 -15.65 0.91 -3.95
CA SER A 120 -16.58 1.60 -4.84
C SER A 120 -17.84 1.95 -4.07
N GLY A 121 -18.35 3.16 -4.31
CA GLY A 121 -19.62 3.60 -3.78
C GLY A 121 -20.77 2.74 -4.29
N ALA A 122 -21.82 2.62 -3.49
CA ALA A 122 -23.04 1.93 -3.87
C ALA A 122 -23.82 2.75 -4.89
N PRO A 123 -24.43 2.11 -5.91
CA PRO A 123 -25.33 2.81 -6.83
C PRO A 123 -26.56 3.35 -6.08
N GLY A 124 -27.05 4.51 -6.52
CA GLY A 124 -28.27 5.10 -6.00
C GLY A 124 -29.52 4.32 -6.41
N SER A 125 -30.51 4.24 -5.52
CA SER A 125 -31.86 3.78 -5.89
C SER A 125 -32.57 4.83 -6.76
N ALA A 126 -33.68 4.48 -7.43
CA ALA A 126 -34.36 5.38 -8.36
C ALA A 126 -34.65 6.77 -7.74
N GLY A 127 -34.09 7.82 -8.34
CA GLY A 127 -34.26 9.21 -7.88
C GLY A 127 -33.34 9.59 -6.71
N ALA A 128 -32.51 8.66 -6.23
CA ALA A 128 -31.51 8.88 -5.20
C ALA A 128 -30.09 8.96 -5.77
N ASN A 129 -29.22 9.64 -5.05
CA ASN A 129 -27.81 9.75 -5.40
C ASN A 129 -27.09 8.41 -5.18
N GLY A 130 -26.06 8.14 -5.98
CA GLY A 130 -25.05 7.13 -5.65
C GLY A 130 -24.22 7.58 -4.44
N SER A 131 -23.65 6.64 -3.71
CA SER A 131 -22.72 6.97 -2.62
C SER A 131 -21.32 7.20 -3.15
N ASP A 132 -20.51 7.95 -2.41
CA ASP A 132 -19.10 8.16 -2.78
C ASP A 132 -18.29 6.87 -2.64
N GLY A 133 -17.24 6.77 -3.46
CA GLY A 133 -16.16 5.81 -3.30
C GLY A 133 -15.22 6.25 -2.18
N ALA A 134 -14.52 5.30 -1.57
CA ALA A 134 -13.67 5.58 -0.41
C ALA A 134 -12.17 5.36 -0.70
N ASN A 135 -11.34 6.17 -0.02
CA ASN A 135 -9.89 6.22 -0.17
C ASN A 135 -9.23 5.18 0.71
N ALA A 136 -8.35 4.37 0.13
CA ALA A 136 -7.49 3.49 0.92
C ALA A 136 -6.27 2.96 0.14
N GLY A 137 -5.90 3.65 -0.94
CA GLY A 137 -4.76 3.30 -1.79
C GLY A 137 -3.51 4.13 -1.51
N ASP A 138 -3.46 4.89 -0.40
CA ASP A 138 -2.40 5.87 -0.20
C ASP A 138 -1.05 5.19 -0.05
N VAL A 139 -0.03 5.75 -0.71
CA VAL A 139 1.33 5.22 -0.66
C VAL A 139 2.28 6.32 -0.24
N THR A 140 2.89 6.15 0.93
CA THR A 140 3.90 7.07 1.46
C THR A 140 5.25 6.35 1.58
N LEU A 141 6.27 6.89 0.92
CA LEU A 141 7.66 6.45 1.05
C LEU A 141 8.49 7.59 1.62
N LEU A 142 8.93 7.42 2.85
CA LEU A 142 9.83 8.34 3.53
C LEU A 142 11.19 7.66 3.62
N THR A 143 12.19 8.23 2.96
CA THR A 143 13.55 7.73 3.09
C THR A 143 14.62 8.79 3.36
N GLY A 144 15.67 8.39 4.08
CA GLY A 144 16.88 9.18 4.17
C GLY A 144 17.57 9.29 2.81
N THR A 145 17.72 8.17 2.09
CA THR A 145 18.38 8.16 0.78
C THR A 145 18.01 6.93 -0.05
N PHE A 146 17.97 7.08 -1.37
CA PHE A 146 17.93 5.94 -2.29
C PHE A 146 19.34 5.48 -2.68
N ALA A 147 19.56 4.17 -2.77
CA ALA A 147 20.80 3.64 -3.31
C ALA A 147 20.97 4.03 -4.80
N PRO A 148 22.21 4.21 -5.29
CA PRO A 148 22.46 4.47 -6.71
C PRO A 148 21.78 3.42 -7.60
N GLY A 149 21.06 3.87 -8.63
CA GLY A 149 20.35 2.99 -9.56
C GLY A 149 18.99 2.46 -9.06
N ALA A 150 18.54 2.82 -7.86
CA ALA A 150 17.19 2.48 -7.40
C ALA A 150 16.12 3.13 -8.28
N SER A 151 15.04 2.41 -8.58
CA SER A 151 13.89 2.92 -9.33
C SER A 151 12.63 2.79 -8.50
N VAL A 152 11.69 3.72 -8.64
CA VAL A 152 10.41 3.67 -7.92
C VAL A 152 9.25 3.61 -8.92
N LYS A 153 8.40 2.59 -8.79
CA LYS A 153 7.15 2.42 -9.53
C LYS A 153 6.01 2.25 -8.55
N ILE A 154 5.05 3.18 -8.55
CA ILE A 154 3.91 3.15 -7.65
C ILE A 154 2.64 3.19 -8.48
N TYR A 155 1.78 2.19 -8.26
CA TYR A 155 0.45 2.09 -8.81
C TYR A 155 -0.52 2.18 -7.65
N ALA A 156 -1.34 3.22 -7.63
CA ALA A 156 -2.27 3.47 -6.55
C ALA A 156 -3.66 3.78 -7.11
N ARG A 157 -4.69 3.11 -6.58
CA ARG A 157 -6.07 3.23 -7.09
C ARG A 157 -7.11 3.46 -5.99
N GLY A 158 -7.93 4.48 -6.21
CA GLY A 158 -9.05 4.89 -5.36
C GLY A 158 -10.35 4.16 -5.69
N GLY A 159 -11.36 4.31 -4.83
CA GLY A 159 -12.67 3.68 -5.02
C GLY A 159 -13.49 4.44 -6.05
N MET A 160 -14.24 3.77 -6.93
CA MET A 160 -15.10 4.49 -7.89
C MET A 160 -16.32 5.07 -7.17
N GLY A 161 -16.82 6.23 -7.60
CA GLY A 161 -18.10 6.74 -7.13
C GLY A 161 -19.27 5.84 -7.57
N GLY A 162 -20.31 5.76 -6.77
CA GLY A 162 -21.54 5.03 -7.08
C GLY A 162 -22.32 5.70 -8.21
N ALA A 163 -22.91 4.91 -9.11
CA ALA A 163 -23.72 5.47 -10.19
C ALA A 163 -25.00 6.15 -9.66
N ALA A 164 -25.46 7.18 -10.40
CA ALA A 164 -26.74 7.83 -10.13
C ALA A 164 -27.93 6.85 -10.27
N GLY A 165 -28.91 6.98 -9.38
CA GLY A 165 -30.19 6.32 -9.55
C GLY A 165 -31.05 7.01 -10.61
N VAL A 166 -31.31 6.31 -11.71
CA VAL A 166 -32.12 6.83 -12.82
C VAL A 166 -33.60 6.51 -12.58
N VAL A 167 -34.46 7.53 -12.67
CA VAL A 167 -35.92 7.32 -12.72
C VAL A 167 -36.34 7.29 -14.19
N GLN A 168 -36.79 6.14 -14.68
CA GLN A 168 -37.29 6.03 -16.05
C GLN A 168 -38.82 6.22 -16.05
N PHE A 169 -39.28 7.46 -16.21
CA PHE A 169 -40.69 7.72 -16.52
C PHE A 169 -40.81 8.39 -17.89
N GLY A 170 -41.62 7.80 -18.76
CA GLY A 170 -41.92 8.36 -20.07
C GLY A 170 -42.72 9.66 -19.94
N GLY A 171 -42.11 10.79 -20.32
CA GLY A 171 -42.85 11.99 -20.71
C GLY A 171 -42.52 13.31 -20.01
N ALA A 172 -41.75 13.34 -18.91
CA ALA A 172 -41.28 14.59 -18.30
C ALA A 172 -39.88 14.42 -17.71
N ALA A 173 -39.06 15.47 -17.77
CA ALA A 173 -37.64 15.46 -17.36
C ALA A 173 -37.46 14.80 -15.98
N ALA A 174 -36.96 13.57 -15.97
CA ALA A 174 -36.67 12.85 -14.75
C ALA A 174 -35.51 13.57 -14.02
N ILE A 175 -35.77 14.04 -12.80
CA ILE A 175 -34.71 14.46 -11.89
C ILE A 175 -34.07 13.17 -11.38
N GLY A 176 -33.08 12.67 -12.12
CA GLY A 176 -32.22 11.58 -11.65
C GLY A 176 -31.35 12.04 -10.48
N GLY A 177 -30.92 11.10 -9.64
CA GLY A 177 -29.89 11.39 -8.64
C GLY A 177 -28.56 11.78 -9.29
N ARG A 178 -27.62 12.29 -8.51
CA ARG A 178 -26.22 12.46 -8.93
C ARG A 178 -25.43 11.18 -8.67
N GLY A 179 -24.38 10.94 -9.44
CA GLY A 179 -23.37 9.95 -9.06
C GLY A 179 -22.63 10.40 -7.81
N GLY A 180 -22.05 9.45 -7.08
CA GLY A 180 -21.12 9.75 -6.00
C GLY A 180 -19.75 10.13 -6.54
N ASP A 181 -18.97 10.80 -5.72
CA ASP A 181 -17.59 11.14 -6.01
C ASP A 181 -16.70 9.90 -5.89
N GLY A 182 -15.61 9.88 -6.64
CA GLY A 182 -14.58 8.86 -6.53
C GLY A 182 -13.67 9.12 -5.34
N GLY A 183 -13.04 8.07 -4.83
CA GLY A 183 -12.06 8.20 -3.77
C GLY A 183 -10.72 8.72 -4.29
N ASP A 184 -10.20 9.76 -3.64
CA ASP A 184 -8.85 10.29 -3.85
C ASP A 184 -7.78 9.27 -3.45
N VAL A 185 -6.60 9.44 -4.02
CA VAL A 185 -5.38 8.73 -3.61
C VAL A 185 -4.24 9.71 -3.51
N ALA A 186 -3.53 9.64 -2.38
CA ALA A 186 -2.31 10.40 -2.14
C ALA A 186 -1.08 9.50 -2.30
N ILE A 187 -0.16 9.93 -3.16
CA ILE A 187 1.18 9.33 -3.25
C ILE A 187 2.20 10.37 -2.80
N VAL A 188 2.99 10.00 -1.80
CA VAL A 188 4.04 10.85 -1.25
C VAL A 188 5.37 10.12 -1.28
N VAL A 189 6.35 10.68 -1.98
CA VAL A 189 7.73 10.18 -1.96
C VAL A 189 8.66 11.29 -1.47
N ARG A 190 9.41 11.01 -0.39
CA ARG A 190 10.36 11.95 0.21
C ARG A 190 11.74 11.30 0.40
N SER A 191 12.78 12.02 0.00
CA SER A 191 14.18 11.65 0.22
C SER A 191 14.97 12.80 0.85
N GLY A 192 15.71 12.52 1.92
CA GLY A 192 16.65 13.48 2.54
C GLY A 192 18.02 13.57 1.85
N GLY A 193 18.30 12.67 0.91
CA GLY A 193 19.61 12.45 0.31
C GLY A 193 19.49 12.22 -1.18
N ASN A 194 19.97 11.09 -1.69
CA ASN A 194 19.88 10.79 -3.12
C ASN A 194 18.44 10.48 -3.53
N ALA A 195 18.09 10.95 -4.72
CA ALA A 195 16.85 10.60 -5.39
C ALA A 195 16.93 9.20 -6.03
N PRO A 196 15.80 8.53 -6.32
CA PRO A 196 15.84 7.36 -7.19
C PRO A 196 16.26 7.78 -8.61
N ALA A 197 16.90 6.88 -9.36
CA ALA A 197 17.32 7.12 -10.73
C ALA A 197 16.14 7.33 -11.69
N GLU A 198 15.03 6.61 -11.45
CA GLU A 198 13.78 6.76 -12.18
C GLU A 198 12.60 6.67 -11.21
N MET A 199 11.58 7.49 -11.45
CA MET A 199 10.31 7.44 -10.74
C MET A 199 9.16 7.42 -11.75
N GLN A 200 8.33 6.38 -11.69
CA GLN A 200 7.09 6.26 -12.46
C GLN A 200 5.93 6.15 -11.47
N ILE A 201 4.94 7.01 -11.63
CA ILE A 201 3.76 7.01 -10.77
C ILE A 201 2.52 6.95 -11.63
N GLU A 202 1.65 6.01 -11.29
CA GLU A 202 0.33 5.85 -11.85
C GLU A 202 -0.67 5.97 -10.71
N ASN A 203 -1.31 7.13 -10.65
CA ASN A 203 -2.34 7.42 -9.69
C ASN A 203 -3.68 7.47 -10.41
N GLN A 204 -4.51 6.47 -10.14
CA GLN A 204 -5.87 6.41 -10.65
C GLN A 204 -6.83 6.74 -9.51
N GLY A 205 -7.20 8.02 -9.42
CA GLY A 205 -8.35 8.42 -8.60
C GLY A 205 -9.62 7.68 -9.05
N GLY A 206 -10.58 7.54 -8.14
CA GLY A 206 -11.90 7.04 -8.50
C GLY A 206 -12.58 7.92 -9.55
N ALA A 207 -13.30 7.32 -10.50
CA ALA A 207 -14.16 8.09 -11.39
C ALA A 207 -15.20 8.86 -10.57
N GLY A 208 -15.33 10.17 -10.82
CA GLY A 208 -16.24 11.09 -10.13
C GLY A 208 -15.61 11.98 -9.06
N GLY A 209 -14.38 11.72 -8.60
CA GLY A 209 -13.74 12.49 -7.51
C GLY A 209 -12.85 13.64 -7.99
N GLU A 210 -12.41 14.50 -7.06
CA GLU A 210 -11.26 15.37 -7.31
C GLU A 210 -10.04 14.47 -7.56
N GLY A 211 -9.28 14.74 -8.62
CA GLY A 211 -8.27 13.81 -9.11
C GLY A 211 -7.17 13.42 -8.09
N ALA A 212 -6.38 12.42 -8.50
CA ALA A 212 -5.11 12.02 -7.89
C ALA A 212 -4.27 13.18 -7.30
N ARG A 213 -3.90 13.11 -6.02
CA ARG A 213 -2.96 14.07 -5.41
C ARG A 213 -1.56 13.47 -5.35
N LEU A 214 -0.60 14.17 -5.96
CA LEU A 214 0.82 13.79 -5.96
C LEU A 214 1.63 14.79 -5.15
N GLY A 215 2.31 14.31 -4.12
CA GLY A 215 3.17 15.12 -3.26
C GLY A 215 4.62 14.67 -3.36
N PHE A 216 5.49 15.55 -3.83
CA PHE A 216 6.93 15.28 -3.90
C PHE A 216 7.70 16.27 -3.03
N ALA A 217 8.68 15.80 -2.27
CA ALA A 217 9.59 16.67 -1.53
C ALA A 217 10.99 16.05 -1.41
N GLY A 218 12.04 16.87 -1.57
CA GLY A 218 13.44 16.45 -1.54
C GLY A 218 14.08 16.37 -2.93
N ASN A 219 15.23 15.71 -3.03
CA ASN A 219 15.88 15.46 -4.32
C ASN A 219 15.06 14.42 -5.09
N LEU A 220 14.52 14.81 -6.24
CA LEU A 220 13.67 13.97 -7.08
C LEU A 220 14.42 13.56 -8.34
N GLY A 221 14.27 12.29 -8.72
CA GLY A 221 14.81 11.75 -9.95
C GLY A 221 13.98 12.19 -11.16
N ARG A 222 14.19 11.55 -12.31
CA ARG A 222 13.29 11.74 -13.46
C ARG A 222 11.91 11.19 -13.12
N ILE A 223 10.90 12.06 -13.12
CA ILE A 223 9.50 11.71 -12.89
C ILE A 223 8.82 11.49 -14.25
N LYS A 224 8.26 10.30 -14.45
CA LYS A 224 7.27 10.01 -15.49
C LYS A 224 5.91 9.92 -14.82
N ASN A 225 5.05 10.89 -15.13
CA ASN A 225 3.70 10.93 -14.62
C ASN A 225 2.73 10.56 -15.74
N ASN A 226 2.06 9.42 -15.60
CA ASN A 226 0.99 9.01 -16.51
C ASN A 226 -0.34 9.26 -15.80
N LEU A 227 -0.69 10.53 -15.61
CA LEU A 227 -2.07 10.88 -15.29
C LEU A 227 -2.89 10.81 -16.58
N PRO A 228 -4.11 10.23 -16.56
CA PRO A 228 -5.06 10.35 -17.65
C PRO A 228 -5.52 11.80 -17.85
#